data_AF-U1GSU7-F1
#
_entry.id   AF-U1GSU7-F1
#
_cell.length_a   1.000
_cell.length_b   1.000
_cell.length_c   1.000
_cell.angle_alpha   90.00
_cell.angle_beta   90.00
_cell.angle_gamma   90.00
#
_symmetry.space_group_name_H-M   'P 1'
#
loop_
_entity.id
_entity.type
_entity.pdbx_description
1 polymer ?
#
loop_
_entity_poly.entity_id
_entity_poly.type
_entity_poly.pdbx_seq_one_letter_code
_entity_poly.pdbx_strand_id
1 'polypeptide(L)'
;MHQPLVPHQSSTHRLACLSLYKALLKHSLTVSTTHSGGLRSLIRCRFKTDRLLQSPSQIANGLNAGNEVLKLLCASARGESSSIARLSELIESTLELSGITEAYRNSLRLIKKPPSSRRAPKANNLPLSANKTLQSRRPDSSPIFERPLPLSQIRGGKRRVPKFVAAQGVPFLLYSKPQPQSLGRLLRQKIAWQHKKWDQRTKLTEETIPLGVCEDAWDALVASQEEVEGHSNRTSVPEDRETGISGDSTSWNSAPQFAAVSVGDKIRSFERRNLETGRRLFEILKQERVLVANEKEKKSSHQVQNTVI
;
A
#
# COMPACT_ATOMS: atom_id res chain seq x y z
N MET A 1 32.71 -9.32 0.69
CA MET A 1 31.44 -8.66 0.28
C MET A 1 30.74 -8.18 1.54
N HIS A 2 30.49 -6.87 1.70
CA HIS A 2 29.82 -6.34 2.90
C HIS A 2 28.31 -6.56 2.78
N GLN A 3 27.70 -7.19 3.79
CA GLN A 3 26.25 -7.34 3.86
C GLN A 3 25.59 -5.95 3.95
N PRO A 4 24.59 -5.64 3.12
CA PRO A 4 23.88 -4.37 3.18
C PRO A 4 23.17 -4.25 4.54
N LEU A 5 23.37 -3.14 5.23
CA LEU A 5 22.66 -2.88 6.48
C LEU A 5 21.25 -2.46 6.12
N VAL A 6 20.27 -3.19 6.65
CA VAL A 6 18.85 -2.86 6.51
C VAL A 6 18.44 -2.02 7.73
N PRO A 7 18.23 -0.69 7.60
CA PRO A 7 18.08 0.21 8.76
C PRO A 7 16.90 -0.10 9.69
N HIS A 8 15.89 -0.83 9.21
CA HIS A 8 14.73 -1.22 10.03
C HIS A 8 14.96 -2.51 10.84
N GLN A 9 16.04 -3.25 10.56
CA GLN A 9 16.42 -4.47 11.27
C GLN A 9 17.48 -4.20 12.35
N SER A 10 18.17 -3.06 12.30
CA SER A 10 19.19 -2.66 13.29
C SER A 10 18.67 -1.57 14.24
N SER A 11 18.25 -1.98 15.44
CA SER A 11 17.79 -1.07 16.50
C SER A 11 18.88 -0.08 16.95
N THR A 12 20.13 -0.54 17.02
CA THR A 12 21.32 0.25 17.41
C THR A 12 21.58 1.41 16.45
N HIS A 13 21.58 1.14 15.14
CA HIS A 13 21.72 2.15 14.11
C HIS A 13 20.61 3.21 14.18
N ARG A 14 19.35 2.77 14.30
CA ARG A 14 18.20 3.67 14.43
C ARG A 14 18.33 4.57 15.65
N LEU A 15 18.76 4.04 16.79
CA LEU A 15 18.98 4.81 18.01
C LEU A 15 20.10 5.85 17.83
N ALA A 16 21.24 5.44 17.25
CA ALA A 16 22.37 6.32 17.00
C ALA A 16 22.03 7.48 16.03
N CYS A 17 21.29 7.21 14.96
CA CYS A 17 20.83 8.24 14.04
C CYS A 17 19.84 9.21 14.71
N LEU A 18 18.92 8.70 15.53
CA LEU A 18 17.94 9.53 16.23
C LEU A 18 18.58 10.39 17.33
N SER A 19 19.55 9.86 18.08
CA SER A 19 20.28 10.62 19.10
C SER A 19 21.08 11.74 18.45
N LEU A 20 21.82 11.45 17.38
CA LEU A 20 22.58 12.44 16.62
C LEU A 20 21.67 13.52 16.02
N TYR A 21 20.57 13.11 15.39
CA TYR A 21 19.59 14.04 14.82
C TYR A 21 19.03 15.00 15.87
N LYS A 22 18.63 14.48 17.04
CA LYS A 22 18.11 15.30 18.14
C LYS A 22 19.18 16.23 18.71
N ALA A 23 20.41 15.75 18.88
CA ALA A 23 21.52 16.56 19.39
C ALA A 23 21.83 17.72 18.44
N LEU A 24 21.98 17.46 17.14
CA LEU A 24 22.23 18.49 16.12
C LEU A 24 21.12 19.54 16.09
N LEU A 25 19.85 19.11 16.16
CA LEU A 25 18.73 20.06 16.21
C LEU A 25 18.75 20.90 17.49
N LYS A 26 19.04 20.31 18.64
CA LYS A 26 19.10 21.02 19.93
C LYS A 26 20.20 22.09 19.90
N HIS A 27 21.41 21.74 19.47
CA HIS A 27 22.54 22.68 19.41
C HIS A 27 22.41 23.71 18.30
N SER A 28 21.67 23.43 17.22
CA SER A 28 21.33 24.45 16.22
C SER A 28 20.42 25.57 16.74
N LEU A 29 19.78 25.41 17.90
CA LEU A 29 19.00 26.48 18.56
C LEU A 29 19.89 27.47 19.31
N THR A 30 20.99 26.98 19.87
CA THR A 30 21.85 27.74 20.79
C THR A 30 22.90 28.57 20.08
N VAL A 31 23.20 28.24 18.82
CA VAL A 31 24.20 28.94 18.02
C VAL A 31 23.54 30.10 17.26
N SER A 32 23.87 31.33 17.64
CA SER A 32 23.47 32.55 16.92
C SER A 32 24.38 32.79 15.72
N THR A 33 24.18 32.04 14.64
CA THR A 33 24.79 32.34 13.33
C THR A 33 23.83 33.11 12.43
N THR A 34 24.39 33.87 11.50
CA THR A 34 23.66 34.60 10.43
C THR A 34 22.71 33.70 9.64
N HIS A 35 22.99 32.39 9.56
CA HIS A 35 22.21 31.38 8.84
C HIS A 35 21.46 30.39 9.73
N SER A 36 21.24 30.72 11.02
CA SER A 36 20.61 29.85 12.02
C SER A 36 19.24 29.28 11.59
N GLY A 37 18.44 30.05 10.83
CA GLY A 37 17.17 29.60 10.26
C GLY A 37 17.31 28.49 9.19
N GLY A 38 18.38 28.54 8.40
CA GLY A 38 18.67 27.57 7.33
C GLY A 38 19.36 26.29 7.81
N LEU A 39 20.10 26.35 8.91
CA LEU A 39 20.82 25.18 9.44
C LEU A 39 19.87 24.01 9.78
N ARG A 40 18.70 24.30 10.38
CA ARG A 40 17.71 23.25 10.71
C ARG A 40 17.11 22.61 9.48
N SER A 41 16.83 23.39 8.43
CA SER A 41 16.28 22.86 7.19
C SER A 41 17.32 21.99 6.48
N LEU A 42 18.61 22.39 6.50
CA LEU A 42 19.72 21.60 5.98
C LEU A 42 19.87 20.27 6.72
N ILE A 43 19.92 20.27 8.06
CA ILE A 43 20.00 19.04 8.87
C ILE A 43 18.83 18.10 8.53
N ARG A 44 17.61 18.63 8.48
CA ARG A 44 16.42 17.84 8.09
C ARG A 44 16.52 17.30 6.68
N CYS A 45 17.03 18.08 5.73
CA CYS A 45 17.19 17.67 4.34
C CYS A 45 18.22 16.55 4.20
N ARG A 46 19.37 16.65 4.88
CA ARG A 46 20.42 15.64 4.88
C ARG A 46 19.92 14.30 5.45
N PHE A 47 19.34 14.29 6.65
CA PHE A 47 18.79 13.05 7.23
C PHE A 47 17.64 12.44 6.40
N LYS A 48 16.85 13.27 5.71
CA LYS A 48 15.83 12.75 4.77
C LYS A 48 16.46 12.11 3.54
N THR A 49 17.52 12.70 2.99
CA THR A 49 18.24 12.19 1.82
C THR A 49 18.95 10.89 2.15
N ASP A 50 19.61 10.85 3.30
CA ASP A 50 20.44 9.71 3.74
C ASP A 50 19.60 8.54 4.31
N ARG A 51 18.26 8.68 4.38
CA ARG A 51 17.33 7.65 4.86
C ARG A 51 17.38 6.34 4.05
N LEU A 52 17.73 6.43 2.77
CA LEU A 52 17.77 5.28 1.85
C LEU A 52 19.17 4.65 1.73
N LEU A 53 20.17 5.14 2.47
CA LEU A 53 21.50 4.56 2.45
C LEU A 53 21.50 3.17 3.11
N GLN A 54 22.10 2.20 2.42
CA GLN A 54 22.21 0.81 2.88
C GLN A 54 23.67 0.34 3.05
N SER A 55 24.63 1.12 2.55
CA SER A 55 26.06 0.80 2.64
C SER A 55 26.59 1.07 4.05
N PRO A 56 27.10 0.07 4.78
CA PRO A 56 27.64 0.25 6.14
C PRO A 56 28.74 1.31 6.21
N SER A 57 29.64 1.36 5.23
CA SER A 57 30.74 2.33 5.20
C SER A 57 30.25 3.76 4.98
N GLN A 58 29.24 3.95 4.13
CA GLN A 58 28.62 5.27 3.94
C GLN A 58 27.88 5.74 5.19
N ILE A 59 27.21 4.82 5.88
CA ILE A 59 26.53 5.10 7.15
C ILE A 59 27.55 5.50 8.22
N ALA A 60 28.66 4.76 8.35
CA ALA A 60 29.73 5.06 9.30
C ALA A 60 30.36 6.43 9.01
N ASN A 61 30.68 6.73 7.75
CA ASN A 61 31.22 8.02 7.33
C ASN A 61 30.23 9.16 7.59
N GLY A 62 28.93 8.94 7.32
CA GLY A 62 27.88 9.93 7.59
C GLY A 62 27.70 10.21 9.08
N LEU A 63 27.73 9.18 9.93
CA LEU A 63 27.68 9.34 11.39
C LEU A 63 28.92 10.06 11.92
N ASN A 64 30.11 9.70 11.45
CA ASN A 64 31.35 10.37 11.82
C ASN A 64 31.32 11.86 11.43
N ALA A 65 30.96 12.16 10.19
CA ALA A 65 30.81 13.55 9.73
C ALA A 65 29.79 14.32 10.57
N GLY A 66 28.65 13.71 10.90
CA GLY A 66 27.65 14.33 11.76
C GLY A 66 28.13 14.57 13.19
N ASN A 67 28.94 13.67 13.76
CA ASN A 67 29.57 13.85 15.06
C ASN A 67 30.61 14.98 15.06
N GLU A 68 31.39 15.11 13.98
CA GLU A 68 32.32 16.24 13.83
C GLU A 68 31.57 17.58 13.75
N VAL A 69 30.47 17.64 13.00
CA VAL A 69 29.61 18.84 12.96
C VAL A 69 28.99 19.12 14.32
N LEU A 70 28.59 18.08 15.07
CA LEU A 70 28.08 18.25 16.43
C LEU A 70 29.14 18.83 17.38
N LYS A 71 30.40 18.37 17.29
CA LYS A 71 31.52 18.94 18.06
C LYS A 71 31.71 20.42 17.73
N LEU A 72 31.70 20.78 16.45
CA LEU A 72 31.79 22.17 15.99
C LEU A 72 30.63 23.01 16.53
N LEU A 73 29.39 22.51 16.47
CA LEU A 73 28.21 23.19 17.02
C LEU A 73 28.31 23.41 18.54
N CYS A 74 28.80 22.42 19.27
CA CYS A 74 29.03 22.54 20.71
C CYS A 74 30.12 23.58 21.02
N ALA A 75 31.20 23.61 20.24
CA ALA A 75 32.29 24.57 20.40
C ALA A 75 31.84 26.00 20.05
N SER A 76 31.07 26.17 18.97
CA SER A 76 30.41 27.44 18.62
C SER A 76 29.43 27.91 19.69
N ALA A 77 28.66 26.99 20.30
CA ALA A 77 27.76 27.32 21.39
C ALA A 77 28.49 27.79 22.66
N ARG A 78 29.77 27.42 22.83
CA ARG A 78 30.65 27.91 23.90
C ARG A 78 31.30 29.26 23.59
N GLY A 79 31.07 29.83 22.40
CA GLY A 79 31.58 31.14 21.99
C GLY A 79 32.97 31.11 21.34
N GLU A 80 33.44 29.96 20.86
CA GLU A 80 34.73 29.88 20.18
C GLU A 80 34.65 30.45 18.75
N SER A 81 35.36 31.56 18.50
CA SER A 81 35.30 32.30 17.23
C SER A 81 35.78 31.48 16.01
N SER A 82 36.81 30.64 16.16
CA SER A 82 37.34 29.76 15.10
C SER A 82 36.29 28.74 14.63
N SER A 83 35.58 28.13 15.58
CA SER A 83 34.53 27.16 15.34
C SER A 83 33.30 27.80 14.67
N ILE A 84 32.96 29.04 15.03
CA ILE A 84 31.88 29.81 14.38
C ILE A 84 32.22 30.12 12.92
N ALA A 85 33.45 30.58 12.65
CA ALA A 85 33.91 30.89 11.29
C ALA A 85 33.94 29.64 10.39
N ARG A 86 34.43 28.51 10.91
CA ARG A 86 34.42 27.23 10.18
C ARG A 86 33.01 26.72 9.91
N LEU A 87 32.08 26.94 10.84
CA LEU A 87 30.70 26.57 10.67
C LEU A 87 30.02 27.43 9.60
N SER A 88 30.26 28.75 9.56
CA SER A 88 29.72 29.61 8.51
C SER A 88 30.22 29.21 7.12
N GLU A 89 31.53 28.94 6.98
CA GLU A 89 32.13 28.46 5.73
C GLU A 89 31.50 27.13 5.26
N LEU A 90 31.27 26.20 6.20
CA LEU A 90 30.61 24.93 5.89
C LEU A 90 29.17 25.14 5.43
N ILE A 91 28.42 26.04 6.09
CA ILE A 91 27.04 26.34 5.67
C ILE A 91 27.02 26.95 4.27
N GLU A 92 27.87 27.95 4.01
CA GLU A 92 27.95 28.62 2.71
C GLU A 92 28.29 27.64 1.59
N SER A 93 29.35 26.84 1.75
CA SER A 93 29.74 25.82 0.76
C SER A 93 28.63 24.78 0.51
N THR A 94 27.88 24.37 1.55
CA THR A 94 26.75 23.45 1.35
C THR A 94 25.57 24.08 0.62
N LEU A 95 25.31 25.37 0.85
CA LEU A 95 24.26 26.10 0.14
C LEU A 95 24.62 26.29 -1.33
N GLU A 96 25.87 26.64 -1.64
CA GLU A 96 26.38 26.76 -3.02
C GLU A 96 26.24 25.44 -3.79
N LEU A 97 26.73 24.33 -3.22
CA LEU A 97 26.60 22.99 -3.82
C LEU A 97 25.13 22.60 -4.03
N SER A 98 24.25 22.97 -3.11
CA SER A 98 22.81 22.71 -3.25
C SER A 98 22.21 23.49 -4.43
N GLY A 99 22.60 24.75 -4.61
CA GLY A 99 22.19 25.61 -5.72
C GLY A 99 22.67 25.07 -7.06
N ILE A 100 23.94 24.66 -7.15
CA ILE A 100 24.52 24.04 -8.36
C ILE A 100 23.77 22.75 -8.71
N THR A 101 23.52 21.90 -7.70
CA THR A 101 22.79 20.64 -7.91
C THR A 101 21.36 20.89 -8.38
N GLU A 102 20.69 21.91 -7.84
CA GLU A 102 19.33 22.28 -8.26
C GLU A 102 19.30 22.85 -9.68
N ALA A 103 20.25 23.73 -10.03
CA ALA A 103 20.41 24.24 -11.38
C ALA A 103 20.63 23.09 -12.39
N TYR A 104 21.49 22.12 -12.06
CA TYR A 104 21.71 20.93 -12.88
C TYR A 104 20.44 20.05 -12.99
N ARG A 105 19.71 19.85 -11.89
CA ARG A 105 18.43 19.12 -11.94
C ARG A 105 17.40 19.84 -12.81
N ASN A 106 17.37 21.16 -12.78
CA ASN A 106 16.47 21.97 -13.59
C ASN A 106 16.85 21.92 -15.07
N SER A 107 18.15 21.98 -15.41
CA SER A 107 18.60 21.80 -16.80
C SER A 107 18.22 20.41 -17.33
N LEU A 108 18.38 19.35 -16.52
CA LEU A 108 17.91 18.01 -16.88
C LEU A 108 16.39 17.93 -17.05
N ARG A 109 15.60 18.70 -16.30
CA ARG A 109 14.13 18.76 -16.49
C ARG A 109 13.76 19.42 -17.82
N LEU A 110 14.48 20.47 -18.22
CA LEU A 110 14.28 21.13 -19.51
C LEU A 110 14.64 20.22 -20.70
N ILE A 111 15.64 19.34 -20.53
CA ILE A 111 16.09 18.39 -21.56
C ILE A 111 15.14 17.17 -21.70
N LYS A 112 14.35 16.85 -20.66
CA LYS A 112 13.44 15.68 -20.69
C LYS A 112 12.35 15.88 -21.74
N LYS A 113 12.47 15.14 -22.85
CA LYS A 113 11.44 15.05 -23.88
C LYS A 113 10.11 14.59 -23.25
N PRO A 114 8.96 15.10 -23.72
CA PRO A 114 7.66 14.63 -23.26
C PRO A 114 7.56 13.11 -23.45
N PRO A 115 6.81 12.39 -22.59
CA PRO A 115 6.62 10.96 -22.74
C PRO A 115 6.08 10.68 -24.14
N SER A 116 6.64 9.66 -24.81
CA SER A 116 6.18 9.27 -26.15
C SER A 116 4.66 9.07 -26.17
N SER A 117 4.00 9.28 -27.31
CA SER A 117 2.54 9.15 -27.45
C SER A 117 2.00 7.84 -26.86
N ARG A 118 2.74 6.72 -26.99
CA ARG A 118 2.41 5.44 -26.37
C ARG A 118 2.46 5.44 -24.83
N ARG A 119 3.38 6.21 -24.24
CA ARG A 119 3.60 6.32 -22.80
C ARG A 119 2.81 7.47 -22.15
N ALA A 120 2.37 8.45 -22.93
CA ALA A 120 1.61 9.61 -22.45
C ALA A 120 0.34 9.24 -21.66
N PRO A 121 -0.50 8.27 -22.09
CA PRO A 121 -1.66 7.86 -21.30
C PRO A 121 -1.25 7.33 -19.93
N LYS A 122 -0.18 6.52 -19.85
CA LYS A 122 0.29 5.97 -18.56
C LYS A 122 0.84 7.08 -17.67
N ALA A 123 1.63 8.01 -18.24
CA ALA A 123 2.18 9.15 -17.53
C ALA A 123 1.08 10.06 -16.94
N ASN A 124 0.02 10.32 -17.71
CA ASN A 124 -1.11 11.14 -17.26
C ASN A 124 -1.97 10.44 -16.21
N ASN A 125 -2.07 9.11 -16.26
CA ASN A 125 -2.83 8.33 -15.27
C ASN A 125 -2.13 8.18 -13.91
N LEU A 126 -0.80 8.26 -13.85
CA LEU A 126 -0.04 8.16 -12.60
C LEU A 126 -0.45 9.21 -11.54
N PRO A 127 -0.47 10.52 -11.84
CA PRO A 127 -0.87 11.53 -10.85
C PRO A 127 -2.35 11.39 -10.48
N LEU A 128 -3.21 11.03 -11.44
CA LEU A 128 -4.64 10.78 -11.20
C LEU A 128 -4.85 9.60 -10.24
N SER A 129 -4.05 8.54 -10.38
CA SER A 129 -4.08 7.39 -9.49
C SER A 129 -3.47 7.70 -8.12
N ALA A 130 -2.52 8.63 -8.02
CA ALA A 130 -1.94 9.03 -6.73
C ALA A 130 -2.91 9.89 -5.90
N ASN A 131 -3.81 10.62 -6.56
CA ASN A 131 -4.73 11.50 -5.88
C ASN A 131 -5.89 10.74 -5.21
N LYS A 132 -5.87 10.68 -3.86
CA LYS A 132 -6.87 9.97 -3.05
C LYS A 132 -8.28 10.53 -3.20
N THR A 133 -8.44 11.83 -3.49
CA THR A 133 -9.78 12.43 -3.64
C THR A 133 -10.50 11.89 -4.87
N LEU A 134 -9.76 11.66 -5.97
CA LEU A 134 -10.28 11.09 -7.22
C LEU A 134 -10.58 9.60 -7.13
N GLN A 135 -10.03 8.91 -6.13
CA GLN A 135 -10.35 7.53 -5.82
C GLN A 135 -11.64 7.38 -4.99
N SER A 136 -12.13 8.47 -4.40
CA SER A 136 -13.41 8.46 -3.71
C SER A 136 -14.57 8.62 -4.69
N ARG A 137 -15.73 8.12 -4.29
CA ARG A 137 -16.98 8.38 -4.99
C ARG A 137 -17.31 9.87 -4.82
N ARG A 138 -17.67 10.55 -5.90
CA ARG A 138 -18.18 11.93 -5.79
C ARG A 138 -19.56 11.90 -5.12
N PRO A 139 -19.85 12.80 -4.17
CA PRO A 139 -21.15 12.84 -3.49
C PRO A 139 -22.30 12.95 -4.50
N ASP A 140 -22.12 13.76 -5.54
CA ASP A 140 -23.14 14.02 -6.57
C ASP A 140 -23.33 12.90 -7.60
N SER A 141 -22.59 11.77 -7.48
CA SER A 141 -22.77 10.67 -8.43
C SER A 141 -23.96 9.80 -8.01
N SER A 142 -24.85 9.45 -8.94
CA SER A 142 -25.94 8.49 -8.69
C SER A 142 -25.40 7.05 -8.62
N PRO A 143 -25.85 6.22 -7.66
CA PRO A 143 -25.48 4.82 -7.55
C PRO A 143 -25.70 4.05 -8.86
N ILE A 144 -24.83 3.07 -9.11
CA ILE A 144 -24.90 2.29 -10.36
C ILE A 144 -26.19 1.46 -10.45
N PHE A 145 -26.75 1.06 -9.31
CA PHE A 145 -27.95 0.26 -9.21
C PHE A 145 -29.25 1.06 -9.34
N GLU A 146 -29.19 2.39 -9.31
CA GLU A 146 -30.35 3.28 -9.56
C GLU A 146 -30.56 3.55 -11.05
N ARG A 147 -29.75 2.93 -11.91
CA ARG A 147 -29.87 3.07 -13.37
C ARG A 147 -30.95 2.14 -13.91
N PRO A 148 -31.56 2.47 -15.05
CA PRO A 148 -31.27 3.59 -15.96
C PRO A 148 -31.78 4.96 -15.49
N LEU A 149 -30.99 6.03 -15.70
CA LEU A 149 -31.39 7.41 -15.37
C LEU A 149 -32.28 8.02 -16.48
N PRO A 150 -33.18 8.97 -16.16
CA PRO A 150 -33.93 9.74 -17.16
C PRO A 150 -33.01 10.65 -18.00
N LEU A 151 -33.42 10.99 -19.23
CA LEU A 151 -32.62 11.80 -20.17
C LEU A 151 -32.20 13.17 -19.62
N SER A 152 -33.05 13.80 -18.79
CA SER A 152 -32.77 15.09 -18.14
C SER A 152 -31.57 15.05 -17.18
N GLN A 153 -31.30 13.89 -16.56
CA GLN A 153 -30.19 13.70 -15.63
C GLN A 153 -28.91 13.21 -16.33
N ILE A 154 -28.98 12.83 -17.61
CA ILE A 154 -27.83 12.35 -18.37
C ILE A 154 -27.04 13.54 -18.92
N ARG A 155 -25.80 13.69 -18.43
CA ARG A 155 -24.86 14.68 -18.96
C ARG A 155 -24.64 14.48 -20.47
N GLY A 156 -25.03 15.48 -21.27
CA GLY A 156 -24.87 15.49 -22.72
C GLY A 156 -26.07 14.97 -23.52
N GLY A 157 -27.22 14.69 -22.89
CA GLY A 157 -28.50 14.46 -23.58
C GLY A 157 -28.58 13.22 -24.48
N LYS A 158 -27.53 12.38 -24.49
CA LYS A 158 -27.47 11.15 -25.29
C LYS A 158 -27.14 9.96 -24.40
N ARG A 159 -28.08 9.02 -24.31
CA ARG A 159 -27.89 7.75 -23.62
C ARG A 159 -26.84 6.91 -24.34
N ARG A 160 -25.95 6.28 -23.56
CA ARG A 160 -24.92 5.35 -24.06
C ARG A 160 -25.10 4.02 -23.37
N VAL A 161 -25.18 2.95 -24.16
CA VAL A 161 -25.23 1.58 -23.63
C VAL A 161 -23.86 1.24 -23.03
N PRO A 162 -23.76 0.91 -21.74
CA PRO A 162 -22.50 0.52 -21.13
C PRO A 162 -22.02 -0.84 -21.66
N LYS A 163 -20.73 -1.12 -21.49
CA LYS A 163 -20.19 -2.48 -21.74
C LYS A 163 -20.19 -3.26 -20.43
N PHE A 164 -20.81 -4.44 -20.43
CA PHE A 164 -20.71 -5.38 -19.32
C PHE A 164 -19.39 -6.15 -19.40
N VAL A 165 -18.59 -6.08 -18.35
CA VAL A 165 -17.24 -6.67 -18.28
C VAL A 165 -17.09 -7.38 -16.93
N ALA A 166 -16.41 -8.52 -16.92
CA ALA A 166 -15.98 -9.19 -15.70
C ALA A 166 -14.45 -9.16 -15.62
N ALA A 167 -13.90 -8.56 -14.55
CA ALA A 167 -12.47 -8.62 -14.27
C ALA A 167 -12.22 -9.67 -13.18
N GLN A 168 -11.64 -10.82 -13.57
CA GLN A 168 -11.35 -11.94 -12.66
C GLN A 168 -12.54 -12.34 -11.78
N GLY A 169 -13.73 -12.44 -12.38
CA GLY A 169 -14.96 -12.81 -11.68
C GLY A 169 -15.67 -11.66 -10.94
N VAL A 170 -15.15 -10.43 -10.98
CA VAL A 170 -15.84 -9.24 -10.47
C VAL A 170 -16.55 -8.52 -11.63
N PRO A 171 -17.90 -8.56 -11.71
CA PRO A 171 -18.64 -7.89 -12.78
C PRO A 171 -18.80 -6.39 -12.54
N PHE A 172 -18.73 -5.60 -13.61
CA PHE A 172 -18.98 -4.16 -13.60
C PHE A 172 -19.45 -3.65 -14.97
N LEU A 173 -20.05 -2.46 -14.99
CA LEU A 173 -20.43 -1.76 -16.22
C LEU A 173 -19.44 -0.65 -16.54
N LEU A 174 -19.00 -0.59 -17.80
CA LEU A 174 -18.10 0.42 -18.31
C LEU A 174 -18.86 1.43 -19.19
N TYR A 175 -19.08 2.63 -18.68
CA TYR A 175 -19.77 3.73 -19.39
C TYR A 175 -18.83 4.58 -20.27
N SER A 176 -17.59 4.78 -19.82
CA SER A 176 -16.63 5.65 -20.50
C SER A 176 -15.21 5.11 -20.36
N LYS A 177 -14.36 5.48 -21.32
CA LYS A 177 -12.91 5.36 -21.24
C LYS A 177 -12.31 6.77 -21.13
N PRO A 178 -11.31 7.01 -20.27
CA PRO A 178 -10.67 6.08 -19.33
C PRO A 178 -11.60 5.69 -18.16
N GLN A 179 -11.30 4.56 -17.52
CA GLN A 179 -12.08 4.05 -16.38
C GLN A 179 -12.02 5.03 -15.19
N PRO A 180 -13.12 5.27 -14.46
CA PRO A 180 -13.09 6.06 -13.22
C PRO A 180 -12.11 5.47 -12.20
N GLN A 181 -11.29 6.32 -11.58
CA GLN A 181 -10.26 5.87 -10.62
C GLN A 181 -10.87 5.20 -9.37
N SER A 182 -12.05 5.64 -8.94
CA SER A 182 -12.81 5.03 -7.84
C SER A 182 -13.19 3.58 -8.15
N LEU A 183 -13.69 3.31 -9.36
CA LEU A 183 -13.99 1.95 -9.81
C LEU A 183 -12.72 1.12 -9.94
N GLY A 184 -11.66 1.68 -10.52
CA GLY A 184 -10.36 1.01 -10.63
C GLY A 184 -9.78 0.60 -9.28
N ARG A 185 -9.87 1.47 -8.27
CA ARG A 185 -9.47 1.14 -6.88
C ARG A 185 -10.29 0.00 -6.31
N LEU A 186 -11.62 0.06 -6.43
CA LEU A 186 -12.52 -0.97 -5.90
C LEU A 186 -12.24 -2.35 -6.53
N LEU A 187 -12.03 -2.39 -7.84
CA LEU A 187 -11.67 -3.63 -8.55
C LEU A 187 -10.35 -4.19 -8.04
N ARG A 188 -9.30 -3.36 -7.94
CA ARG A 188 -8.00 -3.79 -7.40
C ARG A 188 -8.14 -4.34 -5.98
N GLN A 189 -8.92 -3.70 -5.13
CA GLN A 189 -9.14 -4.15 -3.76
C GLN A 189 -9.85 -5.51 -3.71
N LYS A 190 -10.90 -5.71 -4.51
CA LYS A 190 -11.63 -6.98 -4.58
C LYS A 190 -10.76 -8.12 -5.14
N ILE A 191 -10.03 -7.85 -6.21
CA ILE A 191 -9.09 -8.79 -6.83
C ILE A 191 -7.97 -9.18 -5.85
N ALA A 192 -7.35 -8.20 -5.19
CA ALA A 192 -6.30 -8.47 -4.22
C ALA A 192 -6.81 -9.28 -3.02
N TRP A 193 -8.04 -9.01 -2.56
CA TRP A 193 -8.68 -9.81 -1.52
C TRP A 193 -8.88 -11.26 -1.98
N GLN A 194 -9.34 -11.46 -3.22
CA GLN A 194 -9.53 -12.79 -3.81
C GLN A 194 -8.21 -13.54 -3.88
N HIS A 195 -7.17 -12.95 -4.46
CA HIS A 195 -5.83 -13.56 -4.52
C HIS A 195 -5.34 -13.96 -3.13
N LYS A 196 -5.40 -13.04 -2.15
CA LYS A 196 -5.00 -13.34 -0.76
C LYS A 196 -5.76 -14.52 -0.16
N LYS A 197 -7.03 -14.69 -0.49
CA LYS A 197 -7.85 -15.81 0.01
C LYS A 197 -7.52 -17.12 -0.67
N TRP A 198 -7.25 -17.10 -1.98
CA TRP A 198 -6.73 -18.26 -2.70
C TRP A 198 -5.36 -18.67 -2.17
N ASP A 199 -4.41 -17.75 -2.06
CA ASP A 199 -3.07 -18.01 -1.51
C ASP A 199 -3.17 -18.60 -0.09
N GLN A 200 -4.03 -18.03 0.76
CA GLN A 200 -4.26 -18.55 2.11
C GLN A 200 -4.79 -19.99 2.09
N ARG A 201 -5.74 -20.30 1.20
CA ARG A 201 -6.31 -21.64 1.08
C ARG A 201 -5.28 -22.64 0.55
N THR A 202 -4.55 -22.26 -0.50
CA THR A 202 -3.46 -23.05 -1.09
C THR A 202 -2.43 -23.39 -0.02
N LYS A 203 -1.93 -22.40 0.72
CA LYS A 203 -0.99 -22.63 1.82
C LYS A 203 -1.51 -23.59 2.88
N LEU A 204 -2.76 -23.42 3.32
CA LEU A 204 -3.35 -24.33 4.31
C LEU A 204 -3.45 -25.75 3.77
N THR A 205 -3.86 -25.91 2.51
CA THR A 205 -4.14 -27.21 1.91
C THR A 205 -2.88 -27.97 1.52
N GLU A 206 -1.90 -27.28 0.96
CA GLU A 206 -0.68 -27.88 0.39
C GLU A 206 0.46 -27.97 1.40
N GLU A 207 0.55 -27.05 2.37
CA GLU A 207 1.66 -27.02 3.33
C GLU A 207 1.19 -27.42 4.74
N THR A 208 0.18 -26.72 5.28
CA THR A 208 -0.13 -26.79 6.72
C THR A 208 -0.85 -28.08 7.10
N ILE A 209 -1.83 -28.53 6.32
CA ILE A 209 -2.56 -29.77 6.61
C ILE A 209 -1.63 -30.99 6.52
N PRO A 210 -0.82 -31.18 5.46
CA PRO A 210 0.12 -32.30 5.39
C PRO A 210 1.12 -32.31 6.55
N LEU A 211 1.64 -31.14 6.93
CA LEU A 211 2.52 -31.03 8.09
C LEU A 211 1.81 -31.48 9.38
N GLY A 212 0.58 -31.00 9.62
CA GLY A 212 -0.20 -31.42 10.78
C GLY A 212 -0.46 -32.93 10.82
N VAL A 213 -0.66 -33.59 9.67
CA VAL A 213 -0.77 -35.05 9.59
C VAL A 213 0.54 -35.74 9.98
N CYS A 214 1.69 -35.21 9.56
CA CYS A 214 2.99 -35.73 9.97
C CYS A 214 3.24 -35.57 11.47
N GLU A 215 2.89 -34.42 12.05
CA GLU A 215 3.02 -34.17 13.50
C GLU A 215 2.09 -35.09 14.30
N ASP A 216 0.84 -35.28 13.86
CA ASP A 216 -0.08 -36.23 14.49
C ASP A 216 0.46 -37.68 14.46
N ALA A 217 1.09 -38.07 13.34
CA ALA A 217 1.74 -39.38 13.23
C ALA A 217 2.97 -39.48 14.14
N TRP A 218 3.70 -38.39 14.34
CA TRP A 218 4.85 -38.36 15.24
C TRP A 218 4.42 -38.44 16.71
N ASP A 219 3.41 -37.68 17.13
CA ASP A 219 2.83 -37.75 18.47
C ASP A 219 2.35 -39.18 18.79
N ALA A 220 1.75 -39.87 17.81
CA ALA A 220 1.34 -41.26 17.98
C ALA A 220 2.53 -42.21 18.19
N LEU A 221 3.65 -42.00 17.49
CA LEU A 221 4.88 -42.79 17.68
C LEU A 221 5.51 -42.52 19.05
N VAL A 222 5.59 -41.25 19.46
CA VAL A 222 6.13 -40.86 20.79
C VAL A 222 5.29 -41.45 21.92
N ALA A 223 3.96 -41.33 21.84
CA ALA A 223 3.05 -41.93 22.81
C ALA A 223 3.23 -43.46 22.90
N SER A 224 3.38 -44.13 21.76
CA SER A 224 3.61 -45.59 21.74
C SER A 224 4.94 -45.98 22.39
N GLN A 225 5.98 -45.16 22.25
CA GLN A 225 7.29 -45.43 22.86
C GLN A 225 7.26 -45.20 24.37
N GLU A 226 6.57 -44.15 24.84
CA GLU A 226 6.37 -43.88 26.27
C GLU A 226 5.58 -45.01 26.97
N GLU A 227 4.59 -45.58 26.29
CA GLU A 227 3.84 -46.75 26.78
C GLU A 227 4.72 -48.00 26.90
N VAL A 228 5.59 -48.24 25.92
CA VAL A 228 6.50 -49.41 25.90
C VAL A 228 7.63 -49.27 26.91
N GLU A 229 8.15 -48.06 27.13
CA GLU A 229 9.23 -47.80 28.08
C GLU A 229 8.76 -47.77 29.56
N GLY A 230 7.45 -47.92 29.83
CA GLY A 230 6.95 -48.23 31.16
C GLY A 230 7.38 -47.24 32.24
N HIS A 231 7.41 -45.93 31.93
CA HIS A 231 7.70 -44.89 32.92
C HIS A 231 6.55 -44.77 33.93
N SER A 232 6.55 -45.68 34.92
CA SER A 232 5.68 -45.69 36.09
C SER A 232 6.02 -44.61 37.13
N ASN A 233 6.79 -43.57 36.79
CA ASN A 233 7.01 -42.45 37.70
C ASN A 233 6.02 -41.32 37.44
N ARG A 234 4.76 -41.61 37.78
CA ARG A 234 3.77 -40.60 38.10
C ARG A 234 4.15 -39.99 39.46
N THR A 235 5.19 -39.18 39.49
CA THR A 235 5.38 -38.21 40.58
C THR A 235 4.26 -37.20 40.41
N SER A 236 3.22 -37.37 41.19
CA SER A 236 2.12 -36.44 41.39
C SER A 236 2.66 -35.08 41.82
N VAL A 237 2.93 -34.22 40.84
CA VAL A 237 3.00 -32.78 41.04
C VAL A 237 1.56 -32.31 41.20
N PRO A 238 1.19 -31.64 42.31
CA PRO A 238 -0.17 -31.17 42.52
C PRO A 238 -0.59 -30.21 41.40
N GLU A 239 -1.69 -30.56 40.73
CA GLU A 239 -2.44 -29.67 39.85
C GLU A 239 -2.98 -28.49 40.67
N ASP A 240 -2.31 -27.34 40.57
CA ASP A 240 -2.98 -26.07 40.83
C ASP A 240 -3.97 -25.83 39.68
N ARG A 241 -5.21 -26.25 39.96
CA ARG A 241 -6.41 -25.92 39.20
C ARG A 241 -6.61 -24.41 39.17
N GLU A 242 -6.50 -23.81 37.98
CA GLU A 242 -7.43 -22.79 37.50
C GLU A 242 -7.18 -22.50 36.01
N THR A 243 -7.65 -23.40 35.15
CA THR A 243 -8.32 -23.08 33.88
C THR A 243 -8.86 -24.39 33.31
N GLY A 244 -10.16 -24.61 33.49
CA GLY A 244 -10.89 -25.77 32.96
C GLY A 244 -10.98 -25.73 31.43
N ILE A 245 -9.89 -26.02 30.75
CA ILE A 245 -9.89 -26.53 29.39
C ILE A 245 -9.40 -27.96 29.53
N SER A 246 -10.34 -28.90 29.66
CA SER A 246 -10.07 -30.31 29.42
C SER A 246 -9.39 -30.41 28.07
N GLY A 247 -8.09 -30.70 28.08
CA GLY A 247 -7.27 -30.86 26.89
C GLY A 247 -7.69 -32.11 26.15
N ASP A 248 -8.79 -32.03 25.41
CA ASP A 248 -9.02 -32.92 24.29
C ASP A 248 -7.85 -32.70 23.33
N SER A 249 -7.05 -33.74 23.12
CA SER A 249 -5.91 -33.77 22.20
C SER A 249 -6.43 -33.48 20.79
N THR A 250 -6.56 -32.20 20.49
CA THR A 250 -7.08 -31.72 19.22
C THR A 250 -5.93 -31.90 18.24
N SER A 251 -6.03 -32.92 17.39
CA SER A 251 -5.01 -33.26 16.39
C SER A 251 -4.53 -32.00 15.66
N TRP A 252 -3.23 -31.92 15.41
CA TRP A 252 -2.55 -30.81 14.77
C TRP A 252 -3.17 -30.45 13.40
N ASN A 253 -3.75 -31.43 12.71
CA ASN A 253 -4.40 -31.22 11.42
C ASN A 253 -5.80 -30.59 11.50
N SER A 254 -6.50 -30.70 12.64
CA SER A 254 -7.93 -30.38 12.74
C SER A 254 -8.20 -28.87 12.61
N ALA A 255 -7.41 -28.02 13.27
CA ALA A 255 -7.53 -26.58 13.18
C ALA A 255 -7.20 -26.04 11.76
N PRO A 256 -6.12 -26.47 11.09
CA PRO A 256 -5.85 -26.16 9.68
C PRO A 256 -6.98 -26.59 8.74
N GLN A 257 -7.58 -27.76 8.93
CA GLN A 257 -8.71 -28.22 8.13
C GLN A 257 -9.93 -27.31 8.29
N PHE A 258 -10.31 -26.98 9.53
CA PHE A 258 -11.41 -26.05 9.79
C PHE A 258 -11.13 -24.67 9.17
N ALA A 259 -9.90 -24.17 9.29
CA ALA A 259 -9.49 -22.92 8.67
C ALA A 259 -9.61 -22.97 7.14
N ALA A 260 -9.21 -24.07 6.49
CA ALA A 260 -9.31 -24.26 5.04
C ALA A 260 -10.76 -24.25 4.57
N VAL A 261 -11.67 -24.93 5.30
CA VAL A 261 -13.12 -24.91 5.02
C VAL A 261 -13.67 -23.49 5.15
N SER A 262 -13.37 -22.80 6.26
CA SER A 262 -13.81 -21.42 6.51
C SER A 262 -13.34 -20.44 5.41
N VAL A 263 -12.10 -20.58 4.94
CA VAL A 263 -11.58 -19.78 3.82
C VAL A 263 -12.31 -20.12 2.52
N GLY A 264 -12.55 -21.41 2.25
CA GLY A 264 -13.34 -21.88 1.11
C GLY A 264 -14.75 -21.27 1.08
N ASP A 265 -15.44 -21.22 2.22
CA ASP A 265 -16.77 -20.60 2.33
C ASP A 265 -16.76 -19.09 2.07
N LYS A 266 -15.69 -18.41 2.49
CA LYS A 266 -15.50 -16.98 2.19
C LYS A 266 -15.32 -16.75 0.69
N ILE A 267 -14.58 -17.62 0.00
CA ILE A 267 -14.42 -17.56 -1.47
C ILE A 267 -15.78 -17.80 -2.16
N ARG A 268 -16.48 -18.88 -1.81
CA ARG A 268 -17.81 -19.21 -2.38
C ARG A 268 -18.84 -18.11 -2.16
N SER A 269 -18.89 -17.54 -0.95
CA SER A 269 -19.82 -16.45 -0.63
C SER A 269 -19.48 -15.15 -1.36
N PHE A 270 -18.20 -14.91 -1.66
CA PHE A 270 -17.78 -13.79 -2.52
C PHE A 270 -18.22 -14.00 -3.97
N GLU A 271 -18.01 -15.19 -4.53
CA GLU A 271 -18.44 -15.55 -5.88
C GLU A 271 -19.95 -15.44 -6.03
N ARG A 272 -20.72 -15.96 -5.05
CA ARG A 272 -22.19 -15.86 -5.03
C ARG A 272 -22.66 -14.41 -5.08
N ARG A 273 -22.08 -13.54 -4.24
CA ARG A 273 -22.39 -12.09 -4.23
C ARG A 273 -22.03 -11.41 -5.56
N ASN A 274 -20.91 -11.79 -6.16
CA ASN A 274 -20.52 -11.26 -7.46
C ASN A 274 -21.46 -11.74 -8.58
N LEU A 275 -21.89 -13.00 -8.57
CA LEU A 275 -22.88 -13.51 -9.52
C LEU A 275 -24.21 -12.76 -9.40
N GLU A 276 -24.71 -12.56 -8.19
CA GLU A 276 -25.92 -11.78 -7.96
C GLU A 276 -25.77 -10.33 -8.43
N THR A 277 -24.64 -9.70 -8.11
CA THR A 277 -24.30 -8.36 -8.59
C THR A 277 -24.27 -8.32 -10.13
N GLY A 278 -23.67 -9.33 -10.76
CA GLY A 278 -23.59 -9.47 -12.21
C GLY A 278 -24.97 -9.58 -12.86
N ARG A 279 -25.88 -10.38 -12.27
CA ARG A 279 -27.27 -10.50 -12.73
C ARG A 279 -27.99 -9.15 -12.70
N ARG A 280 -27.89 -8.41 -11.58
CA ARG A 280 -28.49 -7.08 -11.46
C ARG A 280 -27.94 -6.09 -12.49
N LEU A 281 -26.61 -6.08 -12.68
CA LEU A 281 -25.97 -5.20 -13.67
C LEU A 281 -26.34 -5.57 -15.11
N PHE A 282 -26.55 -6.85 -15.39
CA PHE A 282 -26.99 -7.31 -16.70
C PHE A 282 -28.44 -6.89 -16.99
N GLU A 283 -29.30 -6.88 -15.98
CA GLU A 283 -30.67 -6.39 -16.12
C GLU A 283 -30.69 -4.89 -16.46
N ILE A 284 -29.86 -4.09 -15.77
CA ILE A 284 -29.66 -2.67 -16.10
C ILE A 284 -29.18 -2.51 -17.55
N LEU A 285 -28.27 -3.36 -18.02
CA LEU A 285 -27.81 -3.32 -19.40
C LEU A 285 -28.95 -3.57 -20.41
N LYS A 286 -29.84 -4.53 -20.13
CA LYS A 286 -31.02 -4.79 -20.98
C LYS A 286 -31.94 -3.58 -21.02
N GLN A 287 -32.25 -3.00 -19.86
CA GLN A 287 -33.09 -1.81 -19.75
C GLN A 287 -32.50 -0.63 -20.53
N GLU A 288 -31.19 -0.37 -20.40
CA GLU A 288 -30.49 0.67 -21.15
C GLU A 288 -30.56 0.43 -22.67
N ARG A 289 -30.50 -0.83 -23.15
CA ARG A 289 -30.64 -1.16 -24.58
C ARG A 289 -32.05 -0.88 -25.10
N VAL A 290 -33.08 -1.26 -24.35
CA VAL A 290 -34.48 -1.00 -24.71
C VAL A 290 -34.75 0.50 -24.77
N LEU A 291 -34.31 1.25 -23.76
CA LEU A 291 -34.47 2.71 -23.75
C LEU A 291 -33.78 3.39 -24.93
N VAL A 292 -32.57 2.96 -25.29
CA VAL A 292 -31.88 3.50 -26.47
C VAL A 292 -32.65 3.20 -27.76
N ALA A 293 -33.29 2.04 -27.90
CA ALA A 293 -34.12 1.71 -29.06
C ALA A 293 -35.35 2.65 -29.14
N ASN A 294 -36.10 2.76 -28.04
CA ASN A 294 -37.29 3.61 -27.96
C ASN A 294 -36.95 5.10 -28.21
N GLU A 295 -35.81 5.57 -27.71
CA GLU A 295 -35.34 6.95 -27.94
C GLU A 295 -34.96 7.20 -29.40
N LYS A 296 -34.46 6.19 -30.13
CA LYS A 296 -34.19 6.30 -31.56
C LYS A 296 -35.48 6.35 -32.37
N GLU A 297 -36.44 5.48 -32.07
CA GLU A 297 -37.75 5.46 -32.72
C GLU A 297 -38.47 6.80 -32.55
N LYS A 298 -38.54 7.34 -31.32
CA LYS A 298 -39.14 8.66 -31.07
C LYS A 298 -38.48 9.78 -31.86
N LYS A 299 -37.15 9.75 -32.01
CA LYS A 299 -36.41 10.73 -32.83
C LYS A 299 -36.73 10.59 -34.31
N SER A 300 -36.81 9.35 -34.83
CA SER A 300 -37.22 9.09 -36.20
C SER A 300 -38.64 9.59 -36.47
N SER A 301 -39.60 9.33 -35.57
CA SER A 301 -40.98 9.81 -35.72
C SER A 301 -41.08 11.34 -35.67
N HIS A 302 -40.37 12.01 -34.75
CA HIS A 302 -40.31 13.48 -34.71
C HIS A 302 -39.69 14.08 -35.98
N GLN A 303 -38.66 13.42 -36.53
CA GLN A 303 -38.02 13.88 -37.77
C GLN A 303 -38.98 13.77 -38.96
N VAL A 304 -39.73 12.68 -39.08
CA VAL A 304 -40.74 12.50 -40.13
C VAL A 304 -41.85 13.58 -40.00
N GLN A 305 -42.36 13.83 -38.78
CA GLN A 305 -43.38 14.87 -38.57
C GLN A 305 -42.90 16.28 -38.93
N ASN A 306 -41.63 16.60 -38.65
CA ASN A 306 -41.05 17.90 -39.02
C ASN A 306 -40.70 18.04 -40.51
N THR A 307 -40.71 16.95 -41.29
CA THR A 307 -40.40 17.00 -42.74
C THR A 307 -41.67 17.05 -43.60
N VAL A 308 -42.85 16.85 -43.01
CA VAL A 308 -44.17 16.84 -43.69
C VAL A 308 -44.86 18.21 -43.59
N ILE A 309 -44.19 19.22 -43.03
CA ILE A 309 -44.60 20.63 -42.98
C ILE A 309 -43.64 21.42 -43.87
#